data_AF-A0A316NZD4-F1
#
_entry.id   AF-A0A316NZD4-F1
#
_cell.length_a   1.000
_cell.length_b   1.000
_cell.length_c   1.000
_cell.angle_alpha   90.00
_cell.angle_beta   90.00
_cell.angle_gamma   90.00
#
_symmetry.space_group_name_H-M   'P 1'
#
loop_
_entity.id
_entity.type
_entity.pdbx_description
1 polymer ?
#
loop_
_entity_poly.entity_id
_entity_poly.type
_entity_poly.pdbx_seq_one_letter_code
_entity_poly.pdbx_strand_id
1 'polypeptide(L)'
;MVEEHVGKKRRKEVRQAITMSDELRKILLLIVCVTILACVIIAVLFLIAFTGVVELPSFVSNTVPLIILVVFMIFVAPKVNKYWTLRDAYKAHLERYNISKADMNALKDNQL
;
A
#
# COMPACT_ATOMS: atom_id res chain seq x y z
N MET A 1 5.86 -34.69 22.47
CA MET A 1 6.88 -33.85 21.80
C MET A 1 6.53 -33.46 20.37
N VAL A 2 5.79 -34.28 19.59
CA VAL A 2 5.41 -33.93 18.21
C VAL A 2 4.36 -32.81 18.13
N GLU A 3 3.35 -32.81 19.00
CA GLU A 3 2.30 -31.78 19.01
C GLU A 3 2.82 -30.36 19.30
N GLU A 4 3.82 -30.24 20.17
CA GLU A 4 4.44 -28.96 20.53
C GLU A 4 5.21 -28.34 19.34
N HIS A 5 5.81 -29.18 18.49
CA HIS A 5 6.50 -28.73 17.28
C HIS A 5 5.53 -28.32 16.17
N VAL A 6 4.39 -29.01 16.06
CA VAL A 6 3.32 -28.65 15.12
C VAL A 6 2.69 -27.31 15.50
N GLY A 7 2.45 -27.07 16.80
CA GLY A 7 1.98 -25.79 17.32
C GLY A 7 2.96 -24.64 17.04
N LYS A 8 4.26 -24.82 17.35
CA LYS A 8 5.30 -23.81 17.05
C LYS A 8 5.42 -23.51 15.55
N LYS A 9 5.29 -24.52 14.68
CA LYS A 9 5.29 -24.33 13.22
C LYS A 9 4.08 -23.53 12.76
N ARG A 10 2.87 -23.87 13.21
CA ARG A 10 1.63 -23.14 12.87
C ARG A 10 1.70 -21.67 13.28
N ARG A 11 2.21 -21.37 14.48
CA ARG A 11 2.41 -19.99 14.95
C ARG A 11 3.37 -19.18 14.08
N LYS A 12 4.44 -19.80 13.56
CA LYS A 12 5.36 -19.14 12.63
C LYS A 12 4.68 -18.78 11.31
N GLU A 13 3.92 -19.70 10.74
CA GLU A 13 3.21 -19.48 9.47
C GLU A 13 2.14 -18.39 9.59
N VAL A 14 1.39 -18.37 10.71
CA VAL A 14 0.41 -17.32 11.01
C VAL A 14 1.11 -15.97 11.26
N ARG A 15 2.26 -15.94 11.95
CA ARG A 15 3.03 -14.70 12.14
C ARG A 15 3.54 -14.16 10.80
N GLN A 16 3.99 -15.03 9.91
CA GLN A 16 4.41 -14.64 8.55
C GLN A 16 3.24 -14.05 7.74
N ALA A 17 2.05 -14.63 7.84
CA ALA A 17 0.83 -14.09 7.24
C ALA A 17 0.48 -12.70 7.79
N ILE A 18 0.62 -12.48 9.11
CA ILE A 18 0.43 -11.15 9.73
C ILE A 18 1.42 -10.14 9.17
N THR A 19 2.72 -10.48 9.14
CA THR A 19 3.76 -9.60 8.61
C THR A 19 3.49 -9.22 7.14
N MET A 20 3.12 -10.18 6.29
CA MET A 20 2.75 -9.92 4.90
C MET A 20 1.54 -8.99 4.79
N SER A 21 0.53 -9.18 5.66
CA SER A 21 -0.65 -8.31 5.70
C SER A 21 -0.32 -6.88 6.13
N ASP A 22 0.62 -6.70 7.06
CA ASP A 22 1.08 -5.39 7.50
C ASP A 22 1.91 -4.69 6.42
N GLU A 23 2.75 -5.43 5.70
CA GLU A 23 3.47 -4.90 4.53
C GLU A 23 2.52 -4.45 3.43
N LEU A 24 1.48 -5.23 3.12
CA LEU A 24 0.42 -4.85 2.19
C LEU A 24 -0.25 -3.54 2.61
N ARG A 25 -0.63 -3.44 3.89
CA ARG A 25 -1.26 -2.22 4.43
C ARG A 25 -0.34 -1.01 4.34
N LYS A 26 0.94 -1.15 4.68
CA LYS A 26 1.93 -0.06 4.58
C LYS A 26 2.11 0.40 3.14
N ILE A 27 2.23 -0.54 2.19
CA ILE A 27 2.37 -0.18 0.77
C ILE A 27 1.11 0.51 0.27
N LEU A 28 -0.07 -0.01 0.61
CA LEU A 28 -1.35 0.59 0.22
C LEU A 28 -1.51 2.00 0.79
N LEU A 29 -1.23 2.19 2.08
CA LEU A 29 -1.28 3.51 2.74
C LEU A 29 -0.31 4.49 2.07
N LEU A 30 0.92 4.05 1.76
CA LEU A 30 1.90 4.89 1.07
C LEU A 30 1.38 5.32 -0.30
N ILE A 31 0.83 4.40 -1.09
CA ILE A 31 0.24 4.72 -2.40
C ILE A 31 -0.88 5.75 -2.23
N VAL A 32 -1.82 5.52 -1.31
CA VAL A 32 -2.96 6.43 -1.07
C VAL A 32 -2.48 7.81 -0.63
N CYS A 33 -1.56 7.89 0.33
CA CYS A 33 -1.01 9.16 0.82
C CYS A 33 -0.33 9.97 -0.30
N VAL A 34 0.48 9.32 -1.13
CA VAL A 34 1.17 10.00 -2.24
C VAL A 34 0.16 10.45 -3.30
N THR A 35 -0.88 9.65 -3.59
CA THR A 35 -1.96 10.04 -4.52
C THR A 35 -2.70 11.27 -4.03
N ILE A 36 -3.12 11.28 -2.76
CA ILE A 36 -3.83 12.42 -2.17
C ILE A 36 -2.96 13.68 -2.22
N LEU A 37 -1.67 13.56 -1.87
CA LEU A 37 -0.74 14.68 -1.91
C LEU A 37 -0.61 15.25 -3.33
N ALA A 38 -0.46 14.40 -4.34
CA ALA A 38 -0.39 14.83 -5.75
C ALA A 38 -1.68 15.54 -6.18
N CYS A 39 -2.85 15.00 -5.82
CA CYS A 39 -4.14 15.64 -6.10
C CYS A 39 -4.27 17.01 -5.44
N VAL A 40 -3.84 17.15 -4.18
CA VAL A 40 -3.86 18.44 -3.45
C VAL A 40 -2.98 19.47 -4.16
N ILE A 41 -1.76 19.10 -4.56
CA ILE A 41 -0.85 20.01 -5.28
C ILE A 41 -1.49 20.47 -6.60
N ILE A 42 -2.06 19.55 -7.38
CA ILE A 42 -2.74 19.88 -8.64
C ILE A 42 -3.95 20.79 -8.39
N ALA A 43 -4.75 20.52 -7.37
CA ALA A 43 -5.92 21.33 -7.02
C ALA A 43 -5.52 22.75 -6.61
N VAL A 44 -4.43 22.93 -5.85
CA VAL A 44 -3.90 24.24 -5.48
C VAL A 44 -3.41 25.00 -6.72
N LEU A 45 -2.66 24.34 -7.61
CA LEU A 45 -2.22 24.95 -8.87
C LEU A 45 -3.42 25.41 -9.72
N PHE A 46 -4.47 24.59 -9.78
CA PHE A 46 -5.70 24.92 -10.50
C PHE A 46 -6.43 26.13 -9.86
N LEU A 47 -6.51 26.19 -8.53
CA LEU A 47 -7.12 27.32 -7.83
C LEU A 47 -6.35 28.62 -8.06
N ILE A 48 -5.02 28.59 -8.04
CA ILE A 48 -4.19 29.78 -8.33
C ILE A 48 -4.43 30.26 -9.76
N ALA A 49 -4.44 29.33 -10.73
CA ALA A 49 -4.70 29.66 -12.12
C ALA A 49 -6.12 30.20 -12.35
N PHE A 50 -7.14 29.64 -11.67
CA PHE A 50 -8.53 30.05 -11.82
C PHE A 50 -8.83 31.39 -11.16
N THR A 51 -8.25 31.67 -9.99
CA THR A 51 -8.48 32.91 -9.25
C THR A 51 -7.71 34.10 -9.83
N GLY A 52 -6.75 33.88 -10.73
CA GLY A 52 -5.96 34.94 -11.37
C GLY A 52 -5.09 35.73 -10.39
N VAL A 53 -4.87 35.22 -9.17
CA VAL A 53 -4.07 35.87 -8.12
C VAL A 53 -2.61 36.04 -8.57
N VAL A 54 -2.15 35.16 -9.47
CA VAL A 54 -0.84 35.22 -10.11
C VAL A 54 -1.00 34.93 -11.59
N GLU A 55 -0.45 35.78 -12.46
CA GLU A 55 -0.34 35.49 -13.89
C GLU A 55 0.65 34.34 -14.10
N LEU A 56 0.12 33.12 -14.13
CA LEU A 56 0.91 31.93 -14.43
C LEU A 56 1.15 31.86 -15.94
N PRO A 57 2.41 31.74 -16.40
CA PRO A 57 2.69 31.45 -17.80
C PRO A 57 1.95 30.18 -18.25
N SER A 58 1.45 30.16 -19.49
CA SER A 58 0.71 29.01 -20.04
C SER A 58 1.49 27.69 -20.00
N PHE A 59 2.83 27.78 -20.02
CA PHE A 59 3.72 26.64 -19.80
C PHE A 59 3.57 26.06 -18.39
N VAL A 60 3.48 26.93 -17.37
CA VAL A 60 3.36 26.50 -15.97
C VAL A 60 1.99 25.89 -15.70
N SER A 61 0.92 26.42 -16.29
CA SER A 61 -0.45 25.91 -16.07
C SER A 61 -0.68 24.51 -16.68
N ASN A 62 0.03 24.17 -17.76
CA ASN A 62 -0.21 22.92 -18.50
C ASN A 62 0.92 21.89 -18.33
N THR A 63 2.18 22.33 -18.35
CA THR A 63 3.34 21.42 -18.35
C THR A 63 3.67 20.93 -16.93
N VAL A 64 3.48 21.77 -15.91
CA VAL A 64 3.77 21.38 -14.51
C VAL A 64 2.84 20.25 -14.02
N PRO A 65 1.51 20.29 -14.23
CA PRO A 65 0.64 19.17 -13.89
C PRO A 65 1.02 17.87 -14.60
N LEU A 66 1.41 17.95 -15.88
CA LEU A 66 1.90 16.79 -16.64
C LEU A 66 3.18 16.21 -16.05
N ILE A 67 4.17 17.04 -15.73
CA ILE A 67 5.42 16.60 -15.09
C ILE A 67 5.15 15.93 -13.74
N ILE A 68 4.27 16.53 -12.91
CA ILE A 68 3.86 15.96 -11.63
C ILE A 68 3.25 14.57 -11.83
N LEU A 69 2.37 14.41 -12.83
CA LEU A 69 1.73 13.14 -13.13
C LEU A 69 2.74 12.08 -13.59
N VAL A 70 3.72 12.45 -14.42
CA VAL A 70 4.80 11.54 -14.86
C VAL A 70 5.68 11.10 -13.70
N VAL A 71 6.16 12.04 -12.88
CA VAL A 71 6.98 11.74 -11.69
C VAL A 71 6.20 10.86 -10.70
N PHE A 72 4.93 11.17 -10.51
CA PHE A 72 4.02 10.38 -9.70
C PHE A 72 3.90 8.94 -10.22
N MET A 73 3.71 8.75 -11.53
CA MET A 73 3.66 7.40 -12.13
C MET A 73 4.97 6.64 -11.94
N ILE A 74 6.13 7.27 -12.14
CA ILE A 74 7.45 6.64 -11.93
C ILE A 74 7.59 6.13 -10.49
N PHE A 75 7.08 6.87 -9.51
CA PHE A 75 7.18 6.48 -8.11
C PHE A 75 6.12 5.45 -7.68
N VAL A 76 4.88 5.61 -8.14
CA VAL A 76 3.75 4.79 -7.71
C VAL A 76 3.65 3.47 -8.47
N ALA A 77 3.94 3.44 -9.78
CA ALA A 77 3.89 2.22 -10.58
C ALA A 77 4.69 1.04 -9.99
N PRO A 78 5.97 1.19 -9.58
CA PRO A 78 6.71 0.07 -8.98
C PRO A 78 6.13 -0.37 -7.63
N LYS A 79 5.56 0.57 -6.84
CA LYS A 79 4.92 0.26 -5.55
C LYS A 79 3.60 -0.49 -5.75
N VAL A 80 2.81 -0.10 -6.75
CA VAL A 80 1.58 -0.79 -7.15
C VAL A 80 1.92 -2.20 -7.62
N ASN A 81 2.93 -2.37 -8.47
CA ASN A 81 3.37 -3.69 -8.91
C ASN A 81 3.79 -4.58 -7.72
N LYS A 82 4.59 -4.03 -6.79
CA LYS A 82 4.98 -4.72 -5.57
C LYS A 82 3.76 -5.08 -4.69
N TYR A 83 2.75 -4.22 -4.62
CA TYR A 83 1.53 -4.50 -3.88
C TYR A 83 0.79 -5.71 -4.47
N TRP A 84 0.63 -5.78 -5.79
CA TRP A 84 -0.03 -6.89 -6.46
C TRP A 84 0.71 -8.21 -6.25
N THR A 85 2.03 -8.22 -6.46
CA THR A 85 2.83 -9.45 -6.28
C THR A 85 2.79 -9.95 -4.83
N LEU A 86 2.87 -9.04 -3.85
CA LEU A 86 2.82 -9.40 -2.44
C LEU A 86 1.41 -9.83 -2.01
N ARG A 87 0.36 -9.29 -2.66
CA ARG A 87 -1.04 -9.68 -2.42
C ARG A 87 -1.29 -11.10 -2.90
N ASP A 88 -0.77 -11.45 -4.07
CA ASP A 88 -0.92 -12.79 -4.63
C ASP A 88 -0.12 -13.80 -3.80
N ALA A 89 1.10 -13.45 -3.38
CA ALA A 89 1.89 -14.25 -2.46
C ALA A 89 1.18 -14.45 -1.10
N TYR A 90 0.58 -13.41 -0.55
CA TYR A 90 -0.20 -13.48 0.68
C TYR A 90 -1.42 -14.41 0.54
N LYS A 91 -2.18 -14.29 -0.55
CA LYS A 91 -3.32 -15.18 -0.81
C LYS A 91 -2.89 -16.64 -0.93
N ALA A 92 -1.84 -16.91 -1.71
CA ALA A 92 -1.30 -18.25 -1.86
C ALA A 92 -0.81 -18.83 -0.53
N HIS A 93 -0.22 -18.00 0.34
CA HIS A 93 0.20 -18.41 1.69
C HIS A 93 -0.99 -18.75 2.59
N LEU A 94 -2.06 -17.94 2.56
CA LEU A 94 -3.29 -18.24 3.30
C LEU A 94 -3.93 -19.55 2.87
N GLU A 95 -4.03 -19.79 1.56
CA GLU A 95 -4.60 -21.01 1.00
C GLU A 95 -3.75 -22.23 1.33
N ARG A 96 -2.42 -22.14 1.16
CA ARG A 96 -1.50 -23.25 1.41
C ARG A 96 -1.54 -23.77 2.84
N TYR A 97 -1.74 -22.87 3.79
CA TYR A 97 -1.73 -23.20 5.22
C TYR A 97 -3.12 -23.17 5.86
N ASN A 98 -4.18 -22.99 5.07
CA ASN A 98 -5.57 -22.84 5.51
C ASN A 98 -5.70 -21.88 6.71
N ILE A 99 -5.04 -20.73 6.62
CA ILE A 99 -5.00 -19.74 7.70
C ILE A 99 -6.24 -18.86 7.60
N SER A 100 -7.07 -18.88 8.64
CA SER A 100 -8.22 -17.99 8.75
C SER A 100 -7.87 -16.67 9.45
N LYS A 101 -8.72 -15.66 9.30
CA LYS A 101 -8.64 -14.43 10.12
C LYS A 101 -8.77 -14.73 11.62
N ALA A 102 -9.51 -15.78 11.99
CA ALA A 102 -9.64 -16.19 13.39
C ALA A 102 -8.32 -16.71 13.94
N ASP A 103 -7.54 -17.45 13.16
CA ASP A 103 -6.20 -17.91 13.56
C ASP A 103 -5.22 -16.74 13.74
N MET A 104 -5.31 -15.73 12.87
CA MET A 104 -4.48 -14.52 13.01
C MET A 104 -4.83 -13.74 14.29
N ASN A 105 -6.12 -13.61 14.62
CA ASN A 105 -6.57 -12.95 15.84
C ASN A 105 -6.22 -13.76 17.10
N ALA A 106 -6.43 -15.07 17.08
CA ALA A 106 -6.09 -15.94 18.20
C ALA A 106 -4.57 -15.95 18.48
N LEU A 107 -3.71 -15.80 17.45
CA LEU A 107 -2.27 -15.59 17.69
C LEU A 107 -1.99 -14.23 18.34
N LYS A 108 -2.70 -13.19 17.91
CA LYS A 108 -2.56 -11.82 18.44
C LYS A 108 -2.99 -11.73 19.91
N ASP A 109 -3.97 -12.53 20.29
CA ASP A 109 -4.51 -12.62 21.66
C ASP A 109 -3.80 -13.70 22.52
N ASN A 110 -2.71 -14.28 22.02
CA ASN A 110 -1.94 -15.38 22.65
C ASN A 110 -2.75 -16.64 22.98
N GLN A 111 -3.83 -16.89 22.24
CA GLN A 111 -4.74 -18.04 22.41
C GLN A 111 -4.41 -19.23 21.49
N LEU A 112 -3.45 -19.08 20.58
CA LEU A 112 -2.87 -20.18 19.78
C LEU A 112 -1.76 -20.90 20.53
#